data_AF-A0A4P6AUD6-F1
#
_entry.id   AF-A0A4P6AUD6-F1
#
_cell.length_a   1.000
_cell.length_b   1.000
_cell.length_c   1.000
_cell.angle_alpha   90.00
_cell.angle_beta   90.00
_cell.angle_gamma   90.00
#
_symmetry.space_group_name_H-M   'P 1'
#
loop_
_entity.id
_entity.type
_entity.pdbx_description
1 polymer ?
#
loop_
_entity_poly.entity_id
_entity_poly.type
_entity_poly.pdbx_seq_one_letter_code
_entity_poly.pdbx_strand_id
1 'polypeptide(L)' 'MRENTLHRIQKNKLGVLASLCFFFGSSLFLPALANYATIGVWLFMAGSALMFIDIVLPSGVQN' A
#
# COMPACT_ATOMS: atom_id res chain seq x y z
N MET A 1 1.53 1.45 -28.79
CA MET A 1 2.02 2.44 -27.79
C MET A 1 0.94 2.92 -26.79
N ARG A 2 -0.18 2.18 -26.58
CA ARG A 2 -1.26 2.57 -25.64
C ARG A 2 -1.39 1.62 -24.44
N GLU A 3 -0.97 0.36 -24.57
CA GLU A 3 -1.07 -0.64 -23.49
C GLU A 3 -0.09 -0.39 -22.33
N ASN A 4 1.10 0.17 -22.60
CA ASN A 4 2.11 0.48 -21.57
C ASN A 4 1.65 1.50 -20.51
N THR A 5 0.71 2.38 -20.86
CA THR A 5 0.25 3.43 -19.93
C THR A 5 -0.77 2.89 -18.92
N LEU A 6 -1.66 1.98 -19.34
CA LEU A 6 -2.65 1.36 -18.44
C LEU A 6 -1.98 0.42 -17.43
N HIS A 7 -0.94 -0.31 -17.84
CA HIS A 7 -0.15 -1.15 -16.94
C HIS A 7 0.58 -0.33 -15.86
N ARG A 8 1.11 0.84 -16.23
CA ARG A 8 1.69 1.81 -15.28
C ARG A 8 0.64 2.39 -14.32
N ILE A 9 -0.57 2.70 -14.82
CA ILE A 9 -1.65 3.26 -14.01
C ILE A 9 -2.26 2.22 -13.05
N GLN A 10 -2.38 0.94 -13.46
CA GLN A 10 -2.83 -0.12 -12.57
C GLN A 10 -1.83 -0.42 -11.45
N LYS A 11 -0.52 -0.39 -11.75
CA LYS A 11 0.53 -0.39 -10.71
C LYS A 11 0.37 0.78 -9.73
N ASN A 12 0.03 1.95 -10.25
CA ASN A 12 -0.20 3.14 -9.45
C ASN A 12 -1.34 3.00 -8.43
N LYS A 13 -2.43 2.28 -8.76
CA LYS A 13 -3.56 2.15 -7.83
C LYS A 13 -3.22 1.29 -6.63
N LEU A 14 -2.49 0.19 -6.83
CA LEU A 14 -2.09 -0.70 -5.75
C LEU A 14 -1.07 -0.02 -4.82
N GLY A 15 -0.05 0.61 -5.40
CA GLY A 15 0.95 1.36 -4.64
C GLY A 15 0.36 2.55 -3.88
N VAL A 16 -0.58 3.29 -4.48
CA VAL A 16 -1.29 4.40 -3.80
C VAL A 16 -2.15 3.87 -2.66
N LEU A 17 -2.91 2.79 -2.86
CA LEU A 17 -3.72 2.19 -1.79
C LEU A 17 -2.84 1.66 -0.64
N ALA A 18 -1.72 1.00 -0.96
CA ALA A 18 -0.75 0.54 0.01
C ALA A 18 -0.18 1.69 0.85
N SER A 19 0.18 2.78 0.17
CA SER A 19 0.73 3.99 0.80
C SER A 19 -0.29 4.67 1.72
N LEU A 20 -1.55 4.75 1.30
CA LEU A 20 -2.62 5.31 2.13
C LEU A 20 -2.90 4.43 3.35
N CYS A 21 -3.00 3.11 3.18
CA CYS A 21 -3.15 2.18 4.31
C CYS A 21 -2.01 2.31 5.31
N PHE A 22 -0.76 2.37 4.81
CA PHE A 22 0.42 2.55 5.64
C PHE A 22 0.39 3.88 6.40
N PHE A 23 0.07 4.99 5.71
CA PHE A 23 0.00 6.32 6.28
C PHE A 23 -1.08 6.44 7.37
N PHE A 24 -2.30 5.99 7.08
CA PHE A 24 -3.39 6.04 8.06
C PHE A 24 -3.19 5.04 9.20
N GLY A 25 -2.68 3.84 8.93
CA GLY A 25 -2.28 2.88 9.94
C GLY A 25 -1.24 3.45 10.90
N SER A 26 -0.23 4.17 10.36
CA SER A 26 0.78 4.87 11.15
C SER A 26 0.17 5.99 12.00
N SER A 27 -0.77 6.76 11.42
CA SER A 27 -1.41 7.90 12.08
C SER A 27 -2.28 7.48 13.28
N LEU A 28 -2.81 6.26 13.27
CA LEU A 28 -3.61 5.71 14.37
C LEU A 28 -2.78 5.39 15.62
N PHE A 29 -1.44 5.40 15.53
CA PHE A 29 -0.57 5.31 16.71
C PHE A 29 -0.41 6.64 17.46
N LEU A 30 -1.04 7.72 17.01
CA LEU A 30 -1.04 8.98 17.76
C LEU A 30 -1.77 8.80 19.11
N PRO A 31 -1.31 9.46 20.20
CA PRO A 31 -1.90 9.31 21.53
C PRO A 31 -3.41 9.60 21.57
N ALA A 32 -3.88 10.55 20.76
CA ALA A 32 -5.29 10.92 20.67
C ALA A 32 -6.17 9.81 20.04
N LEU A 33 -5.57 8.89 19.30
CA LEU A 33 -6.24 7.79 18.58
C LEU A 33 -5.92 6.42 19.19
N ALA A 34 -5.34 6.37 20.40
CA ALA A 34 -4.88 5.13 21.03
C ALA A 34 -5.97 4.05 21.17
N ASN A 35 -7.24 4.44 21.30
CA ASN A 35 -8.37 3.51 21.32
C ASN A 35 -8.53 2.70 20.01
N TYR A 36 -7.99 3.22 18.90
CA TYR A 36 -7.99 2.58 17.59
C TYR A 36 -6.64 1.97 17.23
N ALA A 37 -5.69 1.89 18.18
CA ALA A 37 -4.34 1.39 17.93
C ALA A 37 -4.34 -0.02 17.30
N THR A 38 -5.23 -0.92 17.75
CA THR A 38 -5.36 -2.26 17.15
C THR A 38 -5.70 -2.20 15.67
N ILE A 39 -6.63 -1.33 15.27
CA ILE A 39 -6.99 -1.11 13.86
C ILE A 39 -5.80 -0.51 13.11
N GLY A 40 -5.09 0.43 13.74
CA GLY A 40 -3.86 1.04 13.23
C GLY A 40 -2.78 0.02 12.90
N VAL A 41 -2.52 -0.92 13.82
CA VAL A 41 -1.56 -2.03 13.65
C VAL A 41 -1.92 -2.88 12.42
N TRP A 42 -3.19 -3.27 12.28
CA TRP A 42 -3.61 -4.06 11.12
C TRP A 42 -3.48 -3.31 9.80
N LEU A 43 -3.89 -2.04 9.74
CA LEU A 43 -3.71 -1.20 8.54
C LEU A 43 -2.25 -0.98 8.20
N PHE A 44 -1.41 -0.77 9.21
CA PHE A 44 0.02 -0.56 9.06
C PHE A 44 0.72 -1.81 8.51
N MET A 45 0.44 -2.98 9.09
CA MET A 45 1.00 -4.25 8.61
C MET A 45 0.52 -4.58 7.20
N ALA A 46 -0.78 -4.43 6.91
CA ALA A 46 -1.34 -4.69 5.59
C ALA A 46 -0.79 -3.72 4.53
N GLY A 47 -0.71 -2.42 4.84
CA GLY A 47 -0.12 -1.41 3.96
C GLY A 47 1.36 -1.67 3.67
N SER A 48 2.13 -2.04 4.70
CA SER A 48 3.54 -2.40 4.56
C SER A 48 3.74 -3.64 3.67
N ALA A 49 2.92 -4.68 3.87
CA ALA A 49 2.97 -5.89 3.07
C ALA A 49 2.61 -5.62 1.60
N LEU A 50 1.59 -4.80 1.33
CA LEU A 50 1.21 -4.41 -0.02
C LEU A 50 2.29 -3.57 -0.71
N MET A 51 2.91 -2.62 0.00
CA MET A 51 4.07 -1.86 -0.51
C MET A 51 5.24 -2.80 -0.83
N PHE A 52 5.53 -3.74 0.07
CA PHE A 52 6.59 -4.73 -0.14
C PHE A 52 6.32 -5.59 -1.38
N ILE A 53 5.08 -6.06 -1.58
CA ILE A 53 4.71 -6.80 -2.78
C ILE A 53 4.84 -5.94 -4.04
N ASP A 54 4.39 -4.68 -4.03
CA ASP A 54 4.50 -3.79 -5.19
C ASP A 54 5.97 -3.52 -5.60
N ILE A 55 6.87 -3.43 -4.61
CA ILE A 55 8.31 -3.18 -4.82
C ILE A 55 9.05 -4.48 -5.20
N VAL A 56 8.82 -5.56 -4.46
CA VAL A 56 9.63 -6.80 -4.51
C VAL A 56 9.09 -7.83 -5.49
N LEU A 57 7.81 -7.74 -5.86
CA LEU A 57 7.25 -8.50 -6.97
C LEU A 57 7.27 -7.60 -8.21
N PRO A 58 8.43 -7.42 -8.91
CA PRO A 58 8.39 -6.88 -10.25
C PRO A 58 7.46 -7.81 -11.02
N SER A 59 6.45 -7.22 -11.65
CA SER A 59 5.58 -7.89 -12.61
C SER A 59 6.43 -8.56 -13.69
N GLY A 60 6.87 -9.79 -13.40
CA GLY A 60 7.64 -10.69 -14.23
C GLY A 60 6.73 -11.44 -15.20
N VAL A 61 5.86 -10.70 -15.88
CA VAL A 61 5.16 -11.15 -17.07
C VAL A 61 5.51 -10.15 -18.18
N GLN A 62 6.76 -10.27 -18.62
CA GLN A 62 7.17 -9.94 -19.98
C GLN A 62 7.95 -11.15 -20.49
N ASN A 63 7.23 -12.26 -20.69
CA ASN A 63 7.64 -13.33 -21.58
C ASN A 63 6.58 -13.41 -22.67
#